data_AF-A0A505IRF0-F1
#
_entry.id   AF-A0A505IRF0-F1
#
_cell.length_a   1.000
_cell.length_b   1.000
_cell.length_c   1.000
_cell.angle_alpha   90.00
_cell.angle_beta   90.00
_cell.angle_gamma   90.00
#
_symmetry.space_group_name_H-M   'P 1'
#
loop_
_entity.id
_entity.type
_entity.pdbx_description
1 polymer ?
#
loop_
_entity_poly.entity_id
_entity_poly.type
_entity_poly.pdbx_seq_one_letter_code
_entity_poly.pdbx_strand_id
1 'polypeptide(L)' 'PKISISSFMGYLKGRSATLIHEKHANLKYKYGNKSFWSKGYYVSTVGLNQKTMEKYIREQEADDRIRDSISKQEYVDPFK' A
#
# COMPACT_ATOMS: atom_id res chain seq x y z
N PRO A 1 13.89 1.90 -21.96
CA PRO A 1 13.42 2.93 -20.98
C PRO A 1 14.58 3.38 -20.08
N LYS A 2 14.70 4.68 -19.79
CA LYS A 2 15.82 5.22 -18.98
C LYS A 2 15.66 4.96 -17.47
N ILE A 3 14.44 4.66 -17.03
CA ILE A 3 14.10 4.42 -15.63
C ILE A 3 13.34 3.10 -15.55
N SER A 4 13.69 2.27 -14.57
CA SER A 4 12.94 1.06 -14.24
C SER A 4 11.70 1.43 -13.42
N ILE A 5 10.54 0.91 -13.83
CA ILE A 5 9.25 1.12 -13.14
C ILE A 5 9.35 0.64 -11.69
N SER A 6 9.99 -0.50 -11.44
CA SER A 6 10.13 -1.06 -10.09
C SER A 6 10.96 -0.14 -9.18
N SER A 7 12.03 0.45 -9.71
CA SER A 7 12.87 1.40 -8.98
C SER A 7 12.10 2.68 -8.64
N PHE A 8 11.35 3.22 -9.61
CA PHE A 8 10.54 4.41 -9.39
C PHE A 8 9.41 4.17 -8.37
N MET A 9 8.70 3.05 -8.47
CA MET A 9 7.65 2.68 -7.52
C MET A 9 8.20 2.45 -6.11
N GLY A 10 9.37 1.83 -5.99
CA GLY A 10 10.06 1.66 -4.71
C GLY A 10 10.38 3.01 -4.05
N TYR A 11 10.94 3.95 -4.82
CA TYR A 11 11.22 5.30 -4.34
C TYR A 11 9.95 6.04 -3.90
N LEU A 12 8.91 6.05 -4.73
CA LEU A 12 7.65 6.74 -4.45
C LEU A 12 6.99 6.20 -3.18
N LYS A 13 6.83 4.87 -3.09
CA LYS A 13 6.19 4.23 -1.92
C LYS A 13 7.02 4.45 -0.66
N GLY A 14 8.36 4.37 -0.74
CA GLY A 14 9.23 4.61 0.40
C GLY A 14 9.17 6.05 0.92
N ARG A 15 9.36 7.04 0.04
CA ARG A 15 9.37 8.46 0.43
C ARG A 15 8.00 8.92 0.94
N SER A 16 6.92 8.53 0.28
CA SER A 16 5.57 8.90 0.73
C SER A 16 5.23 8.27 2.08
N ALA A 17 5.60 7.01 2.32
CA ALA A 17 5.41 6.38 3.62
C ALA A 17 6.14 7.15 4.73
N THR A 18 7.39 7.56 4.52
CA THR A 18 8.12 8.37 5.50
C THR A 18 7.39 9.68 5.81
N LEU A 19 7.00 10.44 4.79
CA LEU A 19 6.31 11.72 4.96
C LEU A 19 4.97 11.59 5.68
N ILE A 20 4.22 10.54 5.39
CA ILE A 20 2.92 10.29 6.04
C ILE A 20 3.12 9.96 7.53
N HIS A 21 4.10 9.12 7.87
CA HIS A 21 4.40 8.81 9.26
C HIS A 21 4.93 10.03 10.04
N GLU A 22 5.70 10.91 9.40
CA GLU A 22 6.18 12.16 10.00
C GLU A 22 5.03 13.14 10.28
N LYS A 23 4.10 13.31 9.33
CA LYS A 23 2.95 14.21 9.48
C LYS A 23 1.85 13.67 10.40
N HIS A 24 1.68 12.36 10.43
CA HIS A 24 0.61 11.69 11.16
C HIS A 24 1.21 10.69 12.17
N ALA A 25 1.85 11.22 13.22
CA ALA A 25 2.51 10.43 14.25
C ALA A 25 1.61 9.34 14.88
N ASN A 26 0.30 9.57 14.91
CA ASN A 26 -0.72 8.66 15.43
C ASN A 26 -0.82 7.35 14.63
N LEU A 27 -0.47 7.38 13.33
CA LEU A 27 -0.44 6.19 12.47
C LEU A 27 0.68 5.23 12.84
N LYS A 28 1.75 5.73 13.47
CA LYS A 28 2.89 4.91 13.92
C LYS A 28 2.48 3.85 14.95
N TYR A 29 1.47 4.15 15.77
CA TYR A 29 0.94 3.23 16.78
C TYR A 29 -0.04 2.21 16.18
N LYS A 30 -0.85 2.65 15.21
CA LYS A 30 -1.85 1.78 14.54
C LYS A 30 -1.26 0.82 13.51
N TYR A 31 -0.06 1.07 12.97
CA TYR A 31 0.55 0.24 11.92
C TYR A 31 1.89 -0.39 12.31
N GLY A 32 2.28 -0.36 13.59
CA GLY A 32 3.38 -1.10 14.28
C GLY A 32 4.70 -1.35 13.51
N ASN A 33 4.59 -2.00 12.36
CA ASN A 33 5.60 -2.34 11.38
C ASN A 33 5.91 -1.26 10.32
N LYS A 34 5.73 0.06 10.57
CA LYS A 34 6.15 1.18 9.68
C LYS A 34 5.80 1.05 8.17
N SER A 35 4.93 0.11 7.80
CA SER A 35 4.59 -0.21 6.42
C SER A 35 3.26 0.43 6.12
N PHE A 36 3.29 1.50 5.33
CA PHE A 36 2.09 2.25 4.99
C PHE A 36 1.40 1.71 3.73
N TRP A 37 2.19 1.23 2.77
CA TRP A 37 1.68 0.70 1.50
C TRP A 37 1.72 -0.83 1.49
N SER A 38 0.82 -1.45 0.73
CA SER A 38 0.89 -2.88 0.43
C SER A 38 2.18 -3.21 -0.33
N LYS A 39 2.62 -4.48 -0.33
CA LYS A 39 3.85 -4.87 -1.03
C LYS A 39 3.70 -4.77 -2.56
N GLY A 40 2.52 -5.07 -3.08
CA GLY A 40 2.22 -5.07 -4.51
C GLY A 40 2.14 -3.67 -5.12
N TYR A 41 2.21 -3.63 -6.45
CA TYR A 41 1.78 -2.48 -7.25
C TYR A 41 1.25 -2.98 -8.60
N TYR A 42 0.29 -2.26 -9.16
CA TYR A 42 -0.26 -2.52 -10.48
C TYR A 42 0.24 -1.47 -11.47
N VAL A 43 0.63 -1.90 -12.68
CA VAL A 43 1.05 -1.02 -13.77
C VAL A 43 0.44 -1.52 -15.08
N SER A 44 -0.10 -0.59 -15.87
CA SER A 44 -0.59 -0.86 -17.22
C SER A 44 0.02 0.16 -18.18
N THR A 45 0.50 -0.31 -19.33
CA THR A 45 1.09 0.52 -20.40
C THR A 45 0.05 1.01 -21.41
N VAL A 46 -1.12 0.36 -21.43
CA VAL A 46 -2.28 0.68 -22.27
C VAL A 46 -3.46 1.05 -21.37
N GLY A 47 -4.38 1.86 -21.87
CA GLY A 47 -5.42 2.57 -21.11
C GLY A 47 -6.04 1.81 -19.93
N LEU A 48 -6.37 2.56 -18.88
CA LEU A 48 -6.88 2.03 -17.62
C LEU A 48 -8.20 1.26 -17.81
N ASN A 49 -8.22 -0.02 -17.48
CA ASN A 49 -9.44 -0.82 -17.40
C ASN A 49 -9.92 -0.87 -15.94
N GLN A 50 -11.03 -0.20 -15.65
CA GLN A 50 -11.61 -0.12 -14.32
C GLN A 50 -11.86 -1.51 -13.70
N LYS A 51 -12.37 -2.47 -14.48
CA LYS A 51 -12.64 -3.83 -13.99
C LYS A 51 -11.37 -4.54 -13.50
N THR A 52 -10.26 -4.31 -14.18
CA THR A 52 -8.97 -4.92 -13.81
C THR A 52 -8.41 -4.28 -12.53
N MET A 53 -8.54 -2.96 -12.37
CA MET A 53 -8.13 -2.27 -11.14
C MET A 53 -8.96 -2.72 -9.94
N GLU A 54 -10.28 -2.82 -10.09
CA GLU A 54 -11.17 -3.30 -9.04
C GLU A 54 -10.86 -4.74 -8.63
N LYS A 55 -10.55 -5.61 -9.61
CA LYS A 55 -10.13 -6.98 -9.34
C LYS A 55 -8.81 -7.00 -8.56
N TYR A 56 -7.83 -6.21 -8.98
CA TYR A 56 -6.53 -6.11 -8.32
C TYR A 56 -6.67 -5.65 -6.87
N ILE A 57 -7.47 -4.61 -6.60
CA ILE A 57 -7.72 -4.12 -5.24
C ILE A 57 -8.36 -5.21 -4.38
N ARG A 58 -9.39 -5.89 -4.88
CA ARG A 58 -10.07 -6.98 -4.14
C ARG A 58 -9.16 -8.14 -3.78
N GLU A 59 -8.31 -8.56 -4.72
CA GLU A 59 -7.33 -9.63 -4.51
C GLU A 59 -6.27 -9.20 -3.49
N GLN A 60 -5.76 -7.98 -3.61
CA GLN A 60 -4.76 -7.42 -2.69
C GLN A 60 -5.32 -7.30 -1.25
N GLU A 61 -6.55 -6.84 -1.09
CA GLU A 61 -7.20 -6.77 0.22
C GLU A 61 -7.44 -8.15 0.83
N ALA A 62 -7.78 -9.16 0.01
CA ALA A 62 -7.95 -10.52 0.51
C ALA A 62 -6.62 -11.10 1.02
N ASP A 63 -5.54 -10.92 0.24
CA ASP A 63 -4.19 -11.35 0.63
C ASP A 63 -3.70 -10.63 1.88
N ASP A 64 -3.92 -9.32 1.97
CA ASP A 64 -3.49 -8.53 3.11
C ASP A 64 -4.32 -8.86 4.37
N ARG A 65 -5.63 -9.14 4.26
CA ARG A 65 -6.44 -9.67 5.38
C ARG A 65 -5.91 -11.01 5.91
N ILE A 66 -5.53 -11.91 5.01
CA ILE A 66 -4.96 -13.22 5.40
C ILE A 66 -3.64 -13.00 6.14
N ARG A 67 -2.77 -12.11 5.65
CA ARG A 67 -1.50 -11.77 6.30
C ARG A 67 -1.68 -11.07 7.64
N ASP A 68 -2.60 -10.11 7.73
CA ASP A 68 -2.84 -9.33 8.94
C ASP A 68 -3.57 -10.15 10.01
N SER A 69 -4.41 -11.13 9.65
CA SER A 69 -5.00 -12.05 10.64
C SER A 69 -3.97 -12.88 11.42
N ILE A 70 -2.76 -13.02 10.87
CA ILE A 70 -1.61 -13.66 11.53
C ILE A 70 -0.92 -12.69 12.51
N SER A 71 -1.05 -11.37 12.30
CA SER A 71 -0.55 -10.32 13.20
C SER A 71 -1.71 -9.53 13.82
N LYS A 72 -2.24 -9.99 14.97
CA LYS A 72 -3.33 -9.34 15.73
C LYS A 72 -3.25 -7.79 15.69
N GLN A 73 -4.00 -7.15 14.80
CA GLN A 73 -4.07 -5.70 14.72
C GLN A 73 -5.48 -5.31 14.29
N GLU A 74 -6.21 -4.66 15.19
CA GLU A 74 -7.59 -4.21 14.97
C GLU A 74 -7.61 -3.16 13.85
N TYR A 75 -8.35 -3.45 12.78
CA TYR A 75 -8.50 -2.56 11.64
C TYR A 75 -9.45 -1.41 12.01
N VAL A 76 -8.90 -0.32 12.55
CA VAL A 76 -9.62 0.93 12.80
C VAL A 76 -9.20 1.96 11.75
N ASP A 77 -10.15 2.36 10.89
CA ASP A 77 -9.95 3.39 9.87
C ASP A 77 -9.17 4.59 10.44
N PRO A 78 -7.97 4.89 9.93
CA PRO A 78 -7.16 5.98 10.44
C PRO A 78 -7.58 7.37 9.92
N PHE A 79 -8.51 7.44 8.96
CA PHE A 79 -8.93 8.67 8.30
C PHE A 79 -10.38 9.07 8.59
N LYS A 80 -11.04 8.39 9.53
CA LYS A 80 -12.33 8.80 10.10
C LYS A 80 -12.17 9.92 11.13
#